data_AF-A7E9A0-F1
#
_entry.id   AF-A7E9A0-F1
#
_cell.length_a   1.000
_cell.length_b   1.000
_cell.length_c   1.000
_cell.angle_alpha   90.00
_cell.angle_beta   90.00
_cell.angle_gamma   90.00
#
_symmetry.space_group_name_H-M   'P 1'
#
loop_
_entity.id
_entity.type
_entity.pdbx_description
1 polymer ?
#
loop_
_entity_poly.entity_id
_entity_poly.type
_entity_poly.pdbx_seq_one_letter_code
_entity_poly.pdbx_strand_id
1 'polypeptide(L)'
;MGSKRKRSAQDAAAAAPAAKKQQKDSKSATKKPAEAPAPLDTSPFVNNPKGDELKREVKLYDMLSSEDDSQRLDAANAIVSGLLGENGVEESTLQRHLERRLFRGLASGRKGARLGFSIVLSELLAQLFGAANLSATKYPGLTFDNVFEFLILKTKPEGDLSGQEQKDHALGLLFGLQCFVRSKILFSIDGKWELVLDKLLELSSKKSWTREECGWVIMEALEQMDQDQAESTLSKLCDAGLGLSPEGVGIWLRARDKFPKMKFPSKPWGQSGNPLEHLNSLAKALKESSSSEESSGKGQQAKQTGTWNPKLHFVWDIVLSQYVKAANSKAKNIMSEFDKFWKVTVDVEENPEALVVVLQGLIDGNGAYSFDRVTKTKTIEKLLSMVDDTNGEAVLDVLTSPVLVVPSSETNDAEKSRQMFGDYVLTAIRHVDVAEASEKSSWIKTAALPQLASLAYSNNPEAKPPISEGTRTLIRNRLTSAFTHLLSNMDGYHYPCDLVISCEPDAVAMDGLITSAKDGAFATLQKLMKKAKKEGGKDKATYQTLVTVIRFGHLPIVQWRR
;
A
#
# COMPACT_ATOMS: atom_id res chain seq x y z
N MET A 1 -38.10 -18.56 -11.56
CA MET A 1 -37.18 -19.02 -10.51
C MET A 1 -35.82 -19.31 -11.15
N GLY A 2 -34.89 -18.36 -11.07
CA GLY A 2 -33.55 -18.48 -11.65
C GLY A 2 -32.50 -18.25 -10.58
N SER A 3 -31.90 -19.35 -10.09
CA SER A 3 -30.89 -19.35 -9.04
C SER A 3 -29.62 -18.62 -9.49
N LYS A 4 -29.43 -17.38 -9.04
CA LYS A 4 -28.14 -16.66 -9.11
C LYS A 4 -27.13 -17.38 -8.20
N ARG A 5 -26.22 -18.15 -8.79
CA ARG A 5 -25.04 -18.68 -8.09
C ARG A 5 -24.11 -17.52 -7.76
N LYS A 6 -24.01 -17.22 -6.47
CA LYS A 6 -23.05 -16.28 -5.86
C LYS A 6 -21.64 -16.88 -6.00
N ARG A 7 -20.79 -16.30 -6.85
CA ARG A 7 -19.35 -16.60 -6.88
C ARG A 7 -18.67 -15.79 -5.77
N SER A 8 -17.95 -16.47 -4.91
CA SER A 8 -17.11 -15.89 -3.85
C SER A 8 -15.96 -15.10 -4.47
N ALA A 9 -15.79 -13.85 -4.03
CA ALA A 9 -14.60 -13.07 -4.29
C ALA A 9 -13.44 -13.67 -3.49
N GLN A 10 -12.40 -14.14 -4.17
CA GLN A 10 -11.11 -14.45 -3.58
C GLN A 10 -10.07 -13.69 -4.40
N ASP A 11 -9.78 -12.47 -3.95
CA ASP A 11 -8.65 -11.68 -4.43
C ASP A 11 -7.36 -12.40 -4.03
N ALA A 12 -6.66 -12.91 -5.03
CA ALA A 12 -5.24 -13.24 -4.92
C ALA A 12 -4.52 -12.44 -6.00
N ALA A 13 -3.65 -11.52 -5.56
CA ALA A 13 -2.71 -10.84 -6.44
C ALA A 13 -1.81 -11.89 -7.11
N ALA A 14 -2.10 -12.19 -8.37
CA ALA A 14 -1.19 -12.95 -9.22
C ALA A 14 -0.08 -11.99 -9.70
N ALA A 15 0.81 -11.62 -8.77
CA ALA A 15 2.10 -11.04 -9.12
C ALA A 15 2.95 -12.11 -9.81
N ALA A 16 3.73 -11.71 -10.81
CA ALA A 16 4.74 -12.58 -11.41
C ALA A 16 5.71 -13.04 -10.30
N PRO A 17 6.02 -14.34 -10.17
CA PRO A 17 6.98 -14.79 -9.17
C PRO A 17 8.39 -14.34 -9.58
N ALA A 18 9.03 -13.57 -8.71
CA ALA A 18 10.48 -13.47 -8.67
C ALA A 18 11.06 -14.87 -8.39
N ALA A 19 12.12 -15.24 -9.11
CA ALA A 19 12.82 -16.50 -8.93
C ALA A 19 13.39 -16.62 -7.50
N LYS A 20 12.68 -17.31 -6.60
CA LYS A 20 13.21 -17.69 -5.27
C LYS A 20 13.84 -19.08 -5.33
N LYS A 21 15.14 -19.13 -5.02
CA LYS A 21 15.87 -20.37 -4.66
C LYS A 21 15.12 -21.09 -3.54
N GLN A 22 14.78 -22.36 -3.77
CA GLN A 22 14.18 -23.23 -2.76
C GLN A 22 15.20 -23.53 -1.64
N GLN A 23 14.78 -23.25 -0.41
CA GLN A 23 15.41 -23.72 0.81
C GLN A 23 14.82 -25.10 1.14
N LYS A 24 15.71 -26.09 1.30
CA LYS A 24 15.38 -27.51 1.39
C LYS A 24 15.09 -27.88 2.85
N ASP A 25 13.81 -27.92 3.22
CA ASP A 25 13.39 -28.57 4.46
C ASP A 25 12.96 -30.01 4.19
N SER A 26 13.64 -30.92 4.86
CA SER A 26 13.52 -32.37 4.71
C SER A 26 12.56 -32.94 5.75
N LYS A 27 11.42 -33.47 5.30
CA LYS A 27 10.68 -34.51 6.03
C LYS A 27 10.23 -35.59 5.04
N SER A 28 10.72 -36.80 5.28
CA SER A 28 10.46 -37.97 4.45
C SER A 28 9.03 -38.48 4.65
N ALA A 29 8.27 -38.51 3.56
CA ALA A 29 7.10 -39.34 3.43
C ALA A 29 7.29 -40.20 2.17
N THR A 30 7.52 -41.49 2.37
CA THR A 30 7.66 -42.52 1.33
C THR A 30 6.43 -42.52 0.41
N LYS A 31 6.59 -42.00 -0.82
CA LYS A 31 5.65 -42.20 -1.93
C LYS A 31 6.27 -43.16 -2.95
N LYS A 32 5.46 -44.13 -3.37
CA LYS A 32 5.70 -45.07 -4.48
C LYS A 32 6.19 -44.33 -5.75
N PRO A 33 7.02 -44.96 -6.61
CA PRO A 33 7.50 -44.32 -7.83
C PRO A 33 6.31 -44.02 -8.75
N ALA A 34 6.09 -42.74 -9.04
CA ALA A 34 5.17 -42.32 -10.09
C ALA A 34 5.86 -42.54 -11.44
N GLU A 35 5.20 -43.30 -12.31
CA GLU A 35 5.55 -43.52 -13.70
C GLU A 35 5.73 -42.17 -14.42
N ALA A 36 6.80 -42.01 -15.20
CA ALA A 36 7.04 -40.77 -15.95
C ALA A 36 5.88 -40.53 -16.93
N PRO A 37 5.29 -39.33 -16.98
CA PRO A 37 4.19 -39.04 -17.89
C PRO A 37 4.64 -39.21 -19.34
N ALA A 38 3.78 -39.80 -20.18
CA ALA A 38 4.06 -40.00 -21.60
C ALA A 38 4.38 -38.66 -22.30
N PRO A 39 5.32 -38.62 -23.26
CA PRO A 39 5.66 -37.40 -23.99
C PRO A 39 4.43 -36.81 -24.66
N LEU A 40 4.28 -35.48 -24.58
CA LEU A 40 3.23 -34.77 -25.29
C LEU A 40 3.49 -34.80 -26.80
N ASP A 41 2.43 -34.93 -27.58
CA ASP A 41 2.50 -34.94 -29.04
C ASP A 41 2.98 -33.57 -29.57
N THR A 42 4.09 -33.58 -30.31
CA THR A 42 4.76 -32.41 -30.91
C THR A 42 4.53 -32.28 -32.41
N SER A 43 3.60 -33.05 -32.98
CA SER A 43 3.27 -33.02 -34.41
C SER A 43 2.90 -31.61 -34.90
N PRO A 44 3.17 -31.27 -36.17
CA PRO A 44 2.83 -29.96 -36.72
C PRO A 44 1.35 -29.61 -36.56
N PHE A 45 1.04 -28.35 -36.24
CA PHE A 45 -0.35 -27.88 -36.21
C PHE A 45 -0.91 -27.66 -37.62
N VAL A 46 -2.23 -27.83 -37.76
CA VAL A 46 -2.95 -27.60 -39.01
C VAL A 46 -3.83 -26.35 -38.93
N ASN A 47 -4.06 -25.68 -40.05
CA ASN A 47 -4.79 -24.41 -40.10
C ASN A 47 -6.30 -24.52 -39.76
N ASN A 48 -6.91 -25.70 -39.92
CA ASN A 48 -8.33 -25.92 -39.60
C ASN A 48 -8.54 -27.30 -38.95
N PRO A 49 -8.13 -27.47 -37.68
CA PRO A 49 -8.09 -28.76 -37.02
C PRO A 49 -9.50 -29.29 -36.81
N LYS A 50 -9.66 -30.59 -37.03
CA LYS A 50 -10.93 -31.30 -36.79
C LYS A 50 -10.65 -32.59 -36.02
N GLY A 51 -11.69 -33.14 -35.41
CA GLY A 51 -11.58 -34.42 -34.69
C GLY A 51 -10.47 -34.41 -33.65
N ASP A 52 -9.52 -35.32 -33.78
CA ASP A 52 -8.47 -35.53 -32.78
C ASP A 52 -7.39 -34.43 -32.79
N GLU A 53 -7.14 -33.77 -33.92
CA GLU A 53 -6.22 -32.63 -34.00
C GLU A 53 -6.74 -31.44 -33.17
N LEU A 54 -8.05 -31.18 -33.23
CA LEU A 54 -8.67 -30.11 -32.45
C LEU A 54 -8.65 -30.45 -30.96
N LYS A 55 -8.92 -31.70 -30.59
CA LYS A 55 -8.83 -32.16 -29.20
C LYS A 55 -7.41 -32.00 -28.66
N ARG A 56 -6.39 -32.35 -29.47
CA ARG A 56 -4.98 -32.15 -29.12
C ARG A 56 -4.67 -30.68 -28.91
N GLU A 57 -5.01 -29.81 -29.86
CA GLU A 57 -4.76 -28.37 -29.75
C GLU A 57 -5.41 -27.81 -28.48
N VAL A 58 -6.69 -28.08 -28.25
CA VAL A 58 -7.40 -27.60 -27.04
C VAL A 58 -6.72 -28.11 -25.77
N LYS A 59 -6.32 -29.39 -25.72
CA LYS A 59 -5.63 -29.97 -24.56
C LYS A 59 -4.32 -29.26 -24.26
N LEU A 60 -3.47 -29.04 -25.28
CA LEU A 60 -2.18 -28.37 -25.09
C LEU A 60 -2.35 -26.93 -24.58
N TYR A 61 -3.30 -26.18 -25.16
CA TYR A 61 -3.58 -24.80 -24.73
C TYR A 61 -4.24 -24.72 -23.34
N ASP A 62 -5.04 -25.71 -22.95
CA ASP A 62 -5.59 -25.80 -21.60
C ASP A 62 -4.48 -26.06 -20.56
N MET A 63 -3.51 -26.92 -20.91
CA MET A 63 -2.35 -27.22 -20.06
C MET A 63 -1.42 -26.00 -19.83
N LEU A 64 -1.39 -25.01 -20.74
CA LEU A 64 -0.71 -23.72 -20.47
C LEU A 64 -1.31 -22.97 -19.27
N SER A 65 -2.57 -23.25 -18.92
CA SER A 65 -3.24 -22.69 -17.74
C SER A 65 -3.12 -23.57 -16.50
N SER A 66 -2.30 -24.63 -16.51
CA SER A 66 -2.09 -25.47 -15.33
C SER A 66 -1.41 -24.68 -14.21
N GLU A 67 -1.75 -24.96 -12.95
CA GLU A 67 -1.02 -24.39 -11.80
C GLU A 67 0.33 -25.10 -11.58
N ASP A 68 0.55 -26.27 -12.20
CA ASP A 68 1.81 -27.00 -12.17
C ASP A 68 2.81 -26.47 -13.21
N ASP A 69 3.97 -26.03 -12.73
CA ASP A 69 5.04 -25.45 -13.56
C ASP A 69 5.57 -26.41 -14.62
N SER A 70 5.73 -27.70 -14.29
CA SER A 70 6.24 -28.71 -15.22
C SER A 70 5.25 -28.94 -16.36
N GLN A 71 3.96 -29.08 -16.03
CA GLN A 71 2.92 -29.28 -17.04
C GLN A 71 2.81 -28.09 -17.99
N ARG A 72 2.98 -26.85 -17.48
CA ARG A 72 3.01 -25.65 -18.33
C ARG A 72 4.20 -25.68 -19.28
N LEU A 73 5.38 -26.05 -18.79
CA LEU A 73 6.60 -26.12 -19.61
C LEU A 73 6.52 -27.21 -20.67
N ASP A 74 6.02 -28.40 -20.32
CA ASP A 74 5.84 -29.50 -21.27
C ASP A 74 4.88 -29.10 -22.39
N ALA A 75 3.76 -28.46 -22.04
CA ALA A 75 2.80 -27.94 -23.02
C ALA A 75 3.39 -26.83 -23.88
N ALA A 76 4.16 -25.91 -23.29
CA ALA A 76 4.83 -24.84 -24.02
C ALA A 76 5.83 -25.40 -25.04
N ASN A 77 6.65 -26.37 -24.64
CA ASN A 77 7.59 -27.05 -25.53
C ASN A 77 6.87 -27.74 -26.68
N ALA A 78 5.80 -28.51 -26.38
CA ALA A 78 5.04 -29.20 -27.42
C ALA A 78 4.38 -28.23 -28.42
N ILE A 79 3.90 -27.07 -27.95
CA ILE A 79 3.32 -26.04 -28.81
C ILE A 79 4.39 -25.39 -29.69
N VAL A 80 5.53 -24.99 -29.12
CA VAL A 80 6.64 -24.38 -29.87
C VAL A 80 7.17 -25.36 -30.92
N SER A 81 7.43 -26.62 -30.56
CA SER A 81 7.87 -27.66 -31.50
C SER A 81 6.82 -27.94 -32.59
N GLY A 82 5.54 -27.96 -32.26
CA GLY A 82 4.47 -28.16 -33.24
C GLY A 82 4.29 -26.97 -34.19
N LEU A 83 4.73 -25.76 -33.82
CA LEU A 83 4.63 -24.56 -34.67
C LEU A 83 5.91 -24.32 -35.48
N LEU A 84 7.08 -24.46 -34.84
CA LEU A 84 8.39 -24.10 -35.38
C LEU A 84 9.37 -25.28 -35.44
N GLY A 85 8.89 -26.52 -35.44
CA GLY A 85 9.73 -27.72 -35.65
C GLY A 85 10.49 -27.68 -37.00
N GLU A 86 11.19 -28.74 -37.37
CA GLU A 86 12.17 -28.75 -38.49
C GLU A 86 11.73 -27.98 -39.75
N ASN A 87 10.51 -28.21 -40.21
CA ASN A 87 9.96 -27.53 -41.38
C ASN A 87 8.98 -26.40 -41.05
N GLY A 88 8.64 -26.20 -39.77
CA GLY A 88 7.57 -25.37 -39.19
C GLY A 88 6.22 -25.46 -39.91
N VAL A 89 5.22 -24.74 -39.40
CA VAL A 89 3.90 -24.70 -40.04
C VAL A 89 3.81 -23.62 -41.12
N GLU A 90 2.75 -23.68 -41.94
CA GLU A 90 2.35 -22.61 -42.87
C GLU A 90 2.18 -21.26 -42.14
N GLU A 91 2.52 -20.15 -42.81
CA GLU A 91 2.42 -18.80 -42.22
C GLU A 91 1.02 -18.50 -41.68
N SER A 92 -0.02 -18.82 -42.46
CA SER A 92 -1.41 -18.64 -42.05
C SER A 92 -1.78 -19.41 -40.78
N THR A 93 -1.17 -20.58 -40.57
CA THR A 93 -1.36 -21.38 -39.35
C THR A 93 -0.69 -20.70 -38.16
N LEU A 94 0.57 -20.29 -38.31
CA LEU A 94 1.30 -19.58 -37.25
C LEU A 94 0.61 -18.28 -36.86
N GLN A 95 0.18 -17.48 -37.85
CA GLN A 95 -0.59 -16.26 -37.64
C GLN A 95 -1.85 -16.52 -36.82
N ARG A 96 -2.64 -17.54 -37.19
CA ARG A 96 -3.85 -17.93 -36.46
C ARG A 96 -3.56 -18.29 -35.01
N HIS A 97 -2.47 -19.00 -34.74
CA HIS A 97 -2.07 -19.34 -33.36
C HIS A 97 -1.65 -18.11 -32.56
N LEU A 98 -0.80 -17.26 -33.12
CA LEU A 98 -0.39 -16.00 -32.49
C LEU A 98 -1.62 -15.14 -32.16
N GLU A 99 -2.43 -14.85 -33.16
CA GLU A 99 -3.56 -13.95 -33.06
C GLU A 99 -4.70 -14.52 -32.21
N ARG A 100 -5.21 -15.70 -32.55
CA ARG A 100 -6.50 -16.19 -32.03
C ARG A 100 -6.39 -17.04 -30.78
N ARG A 101 -5.18 -17.50 -30.45
CA ARG A 101 -4.92 -18.36 -29.27
C ARG A 101 -3.97 -17.70 -28.28
N LEU A 102 -2.76 -17.36 -28.70
CA LEU A 102 -1.68 -16.96 -27.80
C LEU A 102 -1.89 -15.55 -27.23
N PHE A 103 -1.95 -14.51 -28.09
CA PHE A 103 -2.19 -13.14 -27.62
C PHE A 103 -3.56 -12.99 -26.96
N ARG A 104 -4.61 -13.60 -27.55
CA ARG A 104 -5.94 -13.63 -26.93
C ARG A 104 -5.92 -14.34 -25.55
N GLY A 105 -5.09 -15.37 -25.40
CA GLY A 105 -4.96 -16.15 -24.17
C GLY A 105 -4.39 -15.34 -23.00
N LEU A 106 -3.64 -14.27 -23.25
CA LEU A 106 -3.10 -13.38 -22.21
C LEU A 106 -4.19 -12.64 -21.43
N ALA A 107 -5.34 -12.36 -22.06
CA ALA A 107 -6.50 -11.75 -21.41
C ALA A 107 -7.37 -12.77 -20.65
N SER A 108 -6.95 -14.04 -20.55
CA SER A 108 -7.66 -15.06 -19.78
C SER A 108 -7.57 -14.81 -18.27
N GLY A 109 -8.71 -14.86 -17.58
CA GLY A 109 -8.78 -14.83 -16.11
C GLY A 109 -8.47 -16.16 -15.42
N ARG A 110 -8.08 -17.21 -16.17
CA ARG A 110 -7.69 -18.50 -15.57
C ARG A 110 -6.34 -18.35 -14.85
N LYS A 111 -6.24 -18.95 -13.66
CA LYS A 111 -4.97 -19.05 -12.92
C LYS A 111 -3.91 -19.73 -13.79
N GLY A 112 -2.66 -19.29 -13.71
CA GLY A 112 -1.54 -19.86 -14.47
C GLY A 112 -1.50 -19.52 -15.97
N ALA A 113 -2.62 -19.17 -16.61
CA ALA A 113 -2.71 -18.95 -18.05
C ALA A 113 -1.65 -17.97 -18.56
N ARG A 114 -1.62 -16.75 -18.00
CA ARG A 114 -0.68 -15.71 -18.46
C ARG A 114 0.78 -16.18 -18.42
N LEU A 115 1.16 -16.95 -17.39
CA LEU A 115 2.51 -17.48 -17.27
C LEU A 115 2.82 -18.47 -18.42
N GLY A 116 1.94 -19.44 -18.67
CA GLY A 116 2.14 -20.41 -19.74
C GLY A 116 2.12 -19.79 -21.14
N PHE A 117 1.15 -18.90 -21.41
CA PHE A 117 1.06 -18.19 -22.68
C PHE A 117 2.28 -17.31 -22.93
N SER A 118 2.79 -16.62 -21.90
CA SER A 118 3.99 -15.78 -22.03
C SER A 118 5.26 -16.58 -22.35
N ILE A 119 5.41 -17.79 -21.82
CA ILE A 119 6.56 -18.66 -22.14
C ILE A 119 6.59 -18.96 -23.64
N VAL A 120 5.47 -19.40 -24.19
CA VAL A 120 5.36 -19.70 -25.63
C VAL A 120 5.59 -18.45 -26.47
N LEU A 121 4.95 -17.32 -26.11
CA LEU A 121 5.10 -16.08 -26.86
C LEU A 121 6.53 -15.55 -26.85
N SER A 122 7.21 -15.53 -25.71
CA SER A 122 8.61 -15.09 -25.64
C SER A 122 9.52 -15.92 -26.54
N GLU A 123 9.33 -17.24 -26.58
CA GLU A 123 10.12 -18.13 -27.45
C GLU A 123 9.80 -17.91 -28.93
N LEU A 124 8.53 -17.85 -29.31
CA LEU A 124 8.13 -17.59 -30.69
C LEU A 124 8.63 -16.23 -31.20
N LEU A 125 8.53 -15.18 -30.38
CA LEU A 125 9.04 -13.85 -30.72
C LEU A 125 10.56 -13.86 -30.91
N ALA A 126 11.29 -14.59 -30.05
CA ALA A 126 12.74 -14.73 -30.15
C ALA A 126 13.16 -15.45 -31.44
N GLN A 127 12.43 -16.48 -31.88
CA GLN A 127 12.70 -17.16 -33.15
C GLN A 127 12.28 -16.33 -34.37
N LEU A 128 11.18 -15.59 -34.28
CA LEU A 128 10.69 -14.75 -35.37
C LEU A 128 11.62 -13.57 -35.67
N PHE A 129 12.09 -12.88 -34.62
CA PHE A 129 12.76 -11.58 -34.75
C PHE A 129 14.19 -11.55 -34.18
N GLY A 130 14.61 -12.61 -33.49
CA GLY A 130 15.98 -12.75 -32.99
C GLY A 130 16.91 -13.35 -34.05
N ALA A 131 17.90 -14.13 -33.60
CA ALA A 131 18.98 -14.62 -34.47
C ALA A 131 18.51 -15.49 -35.66
N ALA A 132 17.44 -16.29 -35.47
CA ALA A 132 16.89 -17.11 -36.55
C ALA A 132 16.15 -16.28 -37.61
N ASN A 133 15.65 -15.10 -37.23
CA ASN A 133 14.95 -14.14 -38.08
C ASN A 133 13.96 -14.80 -39.05
N LEU A 134 13.12 -15.69 -38.53
CA LEU A 134 12.17 -16.46 -39.34
C LEU A 134 11.16 -15.55 -40.04
N SER A 135 10.90 -14.35 -39.50
CA SER A 135 10.08 -13.33 -40.16
C SER A 135 10.65 -12.93 -41.53
N ALA A 136 11.96 -12.75 -41.65
CA ALA A 136 12.56 -12.35 -42.92
C ALA A 136 12.68 -13.50 -43.94
N THR A 137 12.82 -14.74 -43.45
CA THR A 137 13.16 -15.89 -44.31
C THR A 137 11.97 -16.75 -44.70
N LYS A 138 11.01 -16.93 -43.79
CA LYS A 138 9.94 -17.91 -43.93
C LYS A 138 8.55 -17.34 -43.69
N TYR A 139 8.42 -16.36 -42.81
CA TYR A 139 7.16 -15.76 -42.40
C TYR A 139 7.12 -14.25 -42.71
N PRO A 140 7.30 -13.82 -43.98
CA PRO A 140 7.41 -12.41 -44.35
C PRO A 140 6.17 -11.57 -44.00
N GLY A 141 4.99 -12.18 -43.86
CA GLY A 141 3.77 -11.48 -43.42
C GLY A 141 3.75 -11.17 -41.92
N LEU A 142 4.55 -11.88 -41.12
CA LEU A 142 4.64 -11.73 -39.66
C LEU A 142 5.75 -10.75 -39.28
N THR A 143 5.62 -9.49 -39.71
CA THR A 143 6.54 -8.41 -39.33
C THR A 143 6.39 -8.05 -37.85
N PHE A 144 7.38 -7.37 -37.27
CA PHE A 144 7.30 -6.90 -35.88
C PHE A 144 6.03 -6.06 -35.64
N ASP A 145 5.73 -5.12 -36.54
CA ASP A 145 4.62 -4.18 -36.38
C ASP A 145 3.28 -4.91 -36.45
N ASN A 146 3.12 -5.87 -37.37
CA ASN A 146 1.92 -6.70 -37.47
C ASN A 146 1.71 -7.56 -36.21
N VAL A 147 2.78 -8.18 -35.71
CA VAL A 147 2.72 -9.03 -34.50
C VAL A 147 2.48 -8.19 -33.25
N PHE A 148 3.07 -7.01 -33.15
CA PHE A 148 2.80 -6.05 -32.09
C PHE A 148 1.36 -5.55 -32.14
N GLU A 149 0.81 -5.30 -33.33
CA GLU A 149 -0.60 -4.94 -33.50
C GLU A 149 -1.54 -6.06 -33.02
N PHE A 150 -1.20 -7.34 -33.24
CA PHE A 150 -1.96 -8.45 -32.66
C PHE A 150 -2.05 -8.37 -31.14
N LEU A 151 -0.95 -8.04 -30.45
CA LEU A 151 -0.98 -7.83 -29.00
C LEU A 151 -1.99 -6.73 -28.64
N ILE A 152 -1.89 -5.57 -29.28
CA ILE A 152 -2.76 -4.42 -28.97
C ILE A 152 -4.24 -4.77 -29.22
N LEU A 153 -4.56 -5.34 -30.38
CA LEU A 153 -5.93 -5.68 -30.75
C LEU A 153 -6.52 -6.77 -29.84
N LYS A 154 -5.75 -7.81 -29.50
CA LYS A 154 -6.28 -8.96 -28.75
C LYS A 154 -6.30 -8.78 -27.24
N THR A 155 -5.69 -7.70 -26.74
CA THR A 155 -5.76 -7.31 -25.33
C THR A 155 -6.61 -6.07 -25.10
N LYS A 156 -7.16 -5.45 -26.15
CA LYS A 156 -8.11 -4.35 -26.03
C LYS A 156 -9.43 -4.83 -25.39
N PRO A 157 -9.96 -4.14 -24.36
CA PRO A 157 -11.30 -4.40 -23.85
C PRO A 157 -12.35 -3.99 -24.89
N GLU A 158 -13.27 -4.88 -25.25
CA GLU A 158 -14.36 -4.62 -26.20
C GLU A 158 -15.72 -5.03 -25.61
N GLY A 159 -16.74 -4.19 -25.77
CA GLY A 159 -18.10 -4.43 -25.27
C GLY A 159 -18.32 -4.02 -23.81
N ASP A 160 -19.46 -4.45 -23.25
CA ASP A 160 -19.83 -4.22 -21.85
C ASP A 160 -19.19 -5.28 -20.96
N LEU A 161 -17.94 -5.02 -20.56
CA LEU A 161 -17.11 -5.95 -19.79
C LEU A 161 -17.19 -5.67 -18.30
N SER A 162 -17.23 -6.74 -17.51
CA SER A 162 -17.12 -6.65 -16.06
C SER A 162 -15.78 -6.03 -15.62
N GLY A 163 -15.73 -5.45 -14.42
CA GLY A 163 -14.49 -4.87 -13.89
C GLY A 163 -13.33 -5.87 -13.84
N GLN A 164 -13.62 -7.15 -13.59
CA GLN A 164 -12.62 -8.22 -13.61
C GLN A 164 -12.09 -8.47 -15.02
N GLU A 165 -12.95 -8.52 -16.04
CA GLU A 165 -12.51 -8.71 -17.43
C GLU A 165 -11.67 -7.52 -17.91
N GLN A 166 -12.06 -6.28 -17.57
CA GLN A 166 -11.25 -5.10 -17.88
C GLN A 166 -9.86 -5.18 -17.24
N LYS A 167 -9.77 -5.69 -16.00
CA LYS A 167 -8.50 -5.95 -15.31
C LYS A 167 -7.69 -7.03 -16.01
N ASP A 168 -8.35 -8.10 -16.45
CA ASP A 168 -7.71 -9.21 -17.14
C ASP A 168 -7.13 -8.81 -18.50
N HIS A 169 -7.81 -7.93 -19.24
CA HIS A 169 -7.32 -7.31 -20.47
C HIS A 169 -6.08 -6.42 -20.23
N ALA A 170 -6.10 -5.58 -19.19
CA ALA A 170 -4.95 -4.75 -18.83
C ALA A 170 -3.73 -5.60 -18.43
N LEU A 171 -3.93 -6.66 -17.65
CA LEU A 171 -2.89 -7.63 -17.34
C LEU A 171 -2.41 -8.38 -18.59
N GLY A 172 -3.32 -8.72 -19.51
CA GLY A 172 -2.96 -9.34 -20.77
C GLY A 172 -2.01 -8.47 -21.61
N LEU A 173 -2.29 -7.17 -21.70
CA LEU A 173 -1.41 -6.21 -22.37
C LEU A 173 -0.04 -6.14 -21.69
N LEU A 174 0.00 -6.01 -20.36
CA LEU A 174 1.24 -5.97 -19.58
C LEU A 174 2.12 -7.20 -19.82
N PHE A 175 1.55 -8.40 -19.68
CA PHE A 175 2.28 -9.65 -19.90
C PHE A 175 2.75 -9.78 -21.35
N GLY A 176 1.96 -9.31 -22.31
CA GLY A 176 2.36 -9.28 -23.71
C GLY A 176 3.56 -8.36 -23.96
N LEU A 177 3.55 -7.13 -23.43
CA LEU A 177 4.68 -6.21 -23.50
C LEU A 177 5.94 -6.82 -22.85
N GLN A 178 5.77 -7.50 -21.72
CA GLN A 178 6.86 -8.24 -21.09
C GLN A 178 7.39 -9.39 -21.97
N CYS A 179 6.56 -10.05 -22.77
CA CYS A 179 7.03 -11.10 -23.69
C CYS A 179 8.01 -10.54 -24.73
N PHE A 180 7.74 -9.35 -25.26
CA PHE A 180 8.65 -8.65 -26.17
C PHE A 180 9.98 -8.33 -25.49
N VAL A 181 9.97 -7.82 -24.26
CA VAL A 181 11.20 -7.59 -23.46
C VAL A 181 11.97 -8.90 -23.24
N ARG A 182 11.28 -9.97 -22.83
CA ARG A 182 11.91 -11.27 -22.54
C ARG A 182 12.45 -12.00 -23.76
N SER A 183 11.90 -11.71 -24.95
CA SER A 183 12.40 -12.26 -26.20
C SER A 183 13.74 -11.66 -26.65
N LYS A 184 14.21 -10.57 -26.00
CA LYS A 184 15.51 -9.91 -26.25
C LYS A 184 15.71 -9.40 -27.68
N ILE A 185 14.64 -8.91 -28.30
CA ILE A 185 14.63 -8.43 -29.69
C ILE A 185 14.52 -6.91 -29.83
N LEU A 186 14.28 -6.18 -28.73
CA LEU A 186 13.85 -4.78 -28.77
C LEU A 186 14.98 -3.77 -29.01
N PHE A 187 16.22 -4.15 -28.69
CA PHE A 187 17.38 -3.24 -28.74
C PHE A 187 18.29 -3.51 -29.93
N SER A 188 18.03 -4.56 -30.70
CA SER A 188 18.71 -4.85 -31.97
C SER A 188 18.08 -4.12 -33.17
N ILE A 189 16.90 -3.52 -33.00
CA ILE A 189 16.16 -2.82 -34.03
C ILE A 189 15.71 -1.46 -33.49
N ASP A 190 16.12 -0.40 -34.17
CA ASP A 190 15.81 0.98 -33.77
C ASP A 190 14.28 1.22 -33.65
N GLY A 191 13.88 1.96 -32.63
CA GLY A 191 12.49 2.38 -32.42
C GLY A 191 11.57 1.35 -31.78
N LYS A 192 11.97 0.07 -31.68
CA LYS A 192 11.07 -0.99 -31.16
C LYS A 192 10.90 -0.94 -29.64
N TRP A 193 11.96 -0.57 -28.91
CA TRP A 193 11.84 -0.31 -27.48
C TRP A 193 10.91 0.85 -27.17
N GLU A 194 10.98 1.94 -27.94
CA GLU A 194 10.16 3.13 -27.74
C GLU A 194 8.67 2.81 -27.84
N LEU A 195 8.26 1.96 -28.80
CA LEU A 195 6.88 1.51 -28.95
C LEU A 195 6.39 0.75 -27.70
N VAL A 196 7.24 -0.12 -27.13
CA VAL A 196 6.93 -0.90 -25.93
C VAL A 196 6.88 0.01 -24.70
N LEU A 197 7.87 0.89 -24.55
CA LEU A 197 7.98 1.84 -23.44
C LEU A 197 6.77 2.78 -23.41
N ASP A 198 6.39 3.37 -24.54
CA ASP A 198 5.26 4.29 -24.61
C ASP A 198 3.96 3.59 -24.19
N LYS A 199 3.79 2.29 -24.52
CA LYS A 199 2.65 1.48 -24.04
C LYS A 199 2.70 1.13 -22.56
N LEU A 200 3.88 0.84 -22.01
CA LEU A 200 4.05 0.62 -20.56
C LEU A 200 3.72 1.90 -19.77
N LEU A 201 4.19 3.06 -20.25
CA LEU A 201 3.90 4.36 -19.67
C LEU A 201 2.41 4.70 -19.76
N GLU A 202 1.78 4.50 -20.92
CA GLU A 202 0.33 4.68 -21.12
C GLU A 202 -0.47 3.81 -20.14
N LEU A 203 -0.11 2.53 -20.00
CA LEU A 203 -0.79 1.59 -19.12
C LEU A 203 -0.64 2.01 -17.65
N SER A 204 0.57 2.34 -17.21
CA SER A 204 0.86 2.75 -15.83
C SER A 204 0.17 4.06 -15.41
N SER A 205 -0.05 4.96 -16.38
CA SER A 205 -0.77 6.22 -16.18
C SER A 205 -2.28 5.98 -16.09
N LYS A 206 -2.84 5.18 -17.01
CA LYS A 206 -4.29 4.87 -17.04
C LYS A 206 -4.74 3.93 -15.91
N LYS A 207 -3.85 3.03 -15.46
CA LYS A 207 -4.13 1.97 -14.49
C LYS A 207 -3.03 1.98 -13.43
N SER A 208 -3.15 2.85 -12.43
CA SER A 208 -2.12 3.01 -11.39
C SER A 208 -1.74 1.70 -10.67
N TRP A 209 -2.68 0.76 -10.51
CA TRP A 209 -2.42 -0.56 -9.90
C TRP A 209 -1.49 -1.47 -10.74
N THR A 210 -1.18 -1.15 -12.00
CA THR A 210 -0.17 -1.88 -12.80
C THR A 210 1.21 -1.24 -12.74
N ARG A 211 1.37 -0.10 -12.06
CA ARG A 211 2.60 0.71 -12.12
C ARG A 211 3.82 -0.06 -11.63
N GLU A 212 3.70 -0.76 -10.50
CA GLU A 212 4.78 -1.58 -9.94
C GLU A 212 5.31 -2.59 -10.98
N GLU A 213 4.40 -3.35 -11.60
CA GLU A 213 4.78 -4.35 -12.59
C GLU A 213 5.28 -3.73 -13.91
N CYS A 214 4.72 -2.60 -14.37
CA CYS A 214 5.29 -1.86 -15.50
C CYS A 214 6.73 -1.43 -15.21
N GLY A 215 6.99 -0.90 -14.00
CA GLY A 215 8.32 -0.52 -13.53
C GLY A 215 9.29 -1.70 -13.50
N TRP A 216 8.82 -2.86 -13.05
CA TRP A 216 9.58 -4.10 -13.08
C TRP A 216 9.98 -4.51 -14.50
N VAL A 217 9.04 -4.44 -15.46
CA VAL A 217 9.33 -4.76 -16.87
C VAL A 217 10.36 -3.79 -17.46
N ILE A 218 10.30 -2.50 -17.10
CA ILE A 218 11.31 -1.51 -17.55
C ILE A 218 12.69 -1.82 -16.96
N MET A 219 12.77 -2.20 -15.68
CA MET A 219 14.04 -2.65 -15.09
C MET A 219 14.57 -3.92 -15.75
N GLU A 220 13.71 -4.87 -16.09
CA GLU A 220 14.09 -6.09 -16.82
C GLU A 220 14.65 -5.76 -18.21
N ALA A 221 14.06 -4.77 -18.89
CA ALA A 221 14.54 -4.27 -20.18
C ALA A 221 15.88 -3.51 -20.07
N LEU A 222 16.09 -2.76 -18.98
CA LEU A 222 17.32 -2.02 -18.72
C LEU A 222 18.57 -2.90 -18.71
N GLU A 223 18.44 -4.18 -18.33
CA GLU A 223 19.53 -5.17 -18.42
C GLU A 223 20.01 -5.43 -19.85
N GLN A 224 19.21 -5.10 -20.86
CA GLN A 224 19.48 -5.35 -22.27
C GLN A 224 19.90 -4.08 -23.03
N MET A 225 19.75 -2.91 -22.42
CA MET A 225 20.10 -1.62 -23.02
C MET A 225 21.62 -1.37 -23.03
N ASP A 226 22.05 -0.50 -23.95
CA ASP A 226 23.28 0.28 -23.83
C ASP A 226 23.07 1.56 -23.00
N GLN A 227 24.11 2.40 -22.90
CA GLN A 227 24.07 3.63 -22.11
C GLN A 227 23.12 4.68 -22.72
N ASP A 228 23.15 4.90 -24.04
CA ASP A 228 22.37 5.96 -24.69
C ASP A 228 20.86 5.64 -24.64
N GLN A 229 20.51 4.37 -24.80
CA GLN A 229 19.16 3.85 -24.65
C GLN A 229 18.65 4.02 -23.20
N ALA A 230 19.51 3.80 -22.20
CA ALA A 230 19.18 4.02 -20.81
C ALA A 230 18.96 5.52 -20.51
N GLU A 231 19.80 6.42 -21.02
CA GLU A 231 19.64 7.88 -20.89
C GLU A 231 18.30 8.37 -21.48
N SER A 232 17.96 7.90 -22.68
CA SER A 232 16.68 8.19 -23.34
C SER A 232 15.48 7.66 -22.53
N THR A 233 15.59 6.43 -22.02
CA THR A 233 14.55 5.79 -21.21
C THR A 233 14.26 6.55 -19.92
N LEU A 234 15.31 6.95 -19.19
CA LEU A 234 15.17 7.75 -17.97
C LEU A 234 14.56 9.13 -18.25
N SER A 235 14.92 9.75 -19.38
CA SER A 235 14.33 11.03 -19.80
C SER A 235 12.82 10.89 -20.04
N LYS A 236 12.39 9.87 -20.78
CA LYS A 236 10.96 9.57 -20.99
C LYS A 236 10.20 9.25 -19.70
N LEU A 237 10.83 8.54 -18.76
CA LEU A 237 10.25 8.27 -17.42
C LEU A 237 10.04 9.56 -16.63
N CYS A 238 10.97 10.51 -16.71
CA CYS A 238 10.82 11.83 -16.11
C CYS A 238 9.67 12.61 -16.74
N ASP A 239 9.58 12.63 -18.08
CA ASP A 239 8.51 13.32 -18.81
C ASP A 239 7.13 12.73 -18.50
N ALA A 240 7.07 11.43 -18.23
CA ALA A 240 5.87 10.73 -17.79
C ALA A 240 5.52 10.94 -16.30
N GLY A 241 6.34 11.66 -15.54
CA GLY A 241 6.12 11.94 -14.12
C GLY A 241 6.41 10.76 -13.19
N LEU A 242 7.12 9.73 -13.66
CA LEU A 242 7.45 8.53 -12.88
C LEU A 242 8.85 8.58 -12.24
N GLY A 243 9.65 9.61 -12.51
CA GLY A 243 10.98 9.74 -11.90
C GLY A 243 10.97 9.81 -10.37
N LEU A 244 9.91 10.36 -9.76
CA LEU A 244 9.69 10.42 -8.31
C LEU A 244 8.68 9.37 -7.82
N SER A 245 8.60 8.20 -8.46
CA SER A 245 7.79 7.08 -7.99
C SER A 245 8.67 5.98 -7.36
N PRO A 246 8.10 5.02 -6.61
CA PRO A 246 8.83 3.85 -6.13
C PRO A 246 9.58 3.09 -7.25
N GLU A 247 8.92 2.94 -8.40
CA GLU A 247 9.49 2.27 -9.57
C GLU A 247 10.63 3.08 -10.18
N GLY A 248 10.45 4.40 -10.30
CA GLY A 248 11.47 5.33 -10.77
C GLY A 248 12.73 5.25 -9.92
N VAL A 249 12.60 5.23 -8.58
CA VAL A 249 13.74 5.03 -7.67
C VAL A 249 14.50 3.75 -8.00
N GLY A 250 13.78 2.63 -8.17
CA GLY A 250 14.38 1.34 -8.50
C GLY A 250 15.14 1.38 -9.84
N ILE A 251 14.53 1.95 -10.88
CA ILE A 251 15.12 2.09 -12.21
C ILE A 251 16.38 2.97 -12.16
N TRP A 252 16.36 4.11 -11.45
CA TRP A 252 17.52 5.00 -11.32
C TRP A 252 18.70 4.32 -10.64
N LEU A 253 18.45 3.67 -9.50
CA LEU A 253 19.50 2.94 -8.77
C LEU A 253 20.10 1.83 -9.63
N ARG A 254 19.25 1.10 -10.38
CA ARG A 254 19.71 0.03 -11.26
C ARG A 254 20.51 0.55 -12.45
N ALA A 255 20.06 1.65 -13.08
CA ALA A 255 20.73 2.27 -14.21
C ALA A 255 22.12 2.80 -13.80
N ARG A 256 22.23 3.40 -12.62
CA ARG A 256 23.51 3.86 -12.06
C ARG A 256 24.46 2.72 -11.77
N ASP A 257 23.97 1.64 -11.17
CA ASP A 257 24.80 0.44 -10.91
C ASP A 257 25.35 -0.15 -12.22
N LYS A 258 24.54 -0.14 -13.29
CA LYS A 258 24.92 -0.70 -14.60
C LYS A 258 25.80 0.26 -15.42
N PHE A 259 25.52 1.56 -15.38
CA PHE A 259 26.19 2.58 -16.19
C PHE A 259 26.75 3.73 -15.32
N PRO A 260 27.92 3.55 -14.68
CA PRO A 260 28.48 4.54 -13.76
C PRO A 260 28.86 5.89 -14.39
N LYS A 261 28.99 5.96 -15.72
CA LYS A 261 29.39 7.17 -16.48
C LYS A 261 28.24 7.84 -17.22
N MET A 262 27.01 7.34 -17.01
CA MET A 262 25.81 7.82 -17.67
C MET A 262 25.42 9.22 -17.20
N LYS A 263 24.85 10.02 -18.10
CA LYS A 263 24.23 11.30 -17.73
C LYS A 263 22.83 11.04 -17.19
N PHE A 264 22.53 11.62 -16.03
CA PHE A 264 21.20 11.55 -15.44
C PHE A 264 20.40 12.81 -15.72
N PRO A 265 19.06 12.69 -15.90
CA PRO A 265 18.18 13.84 -15.84
C PRO A 265 18.37 14.60 -14.50
N SER A 266 18.48 15.93 -14.57
CA SER A 266 18.76 16.78 -13.40
C SER A 266 17.67 16.75 -12.32
N LYS A 267 16.45 16.38 -12.71
CA LYS A 267 15.32 16.14 -11.80
C LYS A 267 14.85 14.69 -11.97
N PRO A 268 14.40 14.03 -10.90
CA PRO A 268 14.29 14.56 -9.54
C PRO A 268 15.53 14.38 -8.66
N TRP A 269 16.56 13.66 -9.12
CA TRP A 269 17.67 13.18 -8.30
C TRP A 269 19.01 13.90 -8.53
N GLY A 270 18.97 15.15 -9.02
CA GLY A 270 20.17 15.94 -9.27
C GLY A 270 21.04 15.38 -10.40
N GLN A 271 22.22 15.96 -10.56
CA GLN A 271 23.18 15.55 -11.60
C GLN A 271 23.82 14.18 -11.32
N SER A 272 23.88 13.76 -10.04
CA SER A 272 24.39 12.45 -9.65
C SER A 272 23.40 11.32 -9.97
N GLY A 273 22.11 11.65 -10.17
CA GLY A 273 21.06 10.66 -10.35
C GLY A 273 20.92 9.73 -9.14
N ASN A 274 21.30 10.19 -7.93
CA ASN A 274 21.33 9.34 -6.75
C ASN A 274 20.20 9.62 -5.76
N PRO A 275 19.15 8.78 -5.72
CA PRO A 275 18.08 8.93 -4.74
C PRO A 275 18.54 8.96 -3.28
N LEU A 276 19.63 8.27 -2.94
CA LEU A 276 20.15 8.19 -1.56
C LEU A 276 20.77 9.51 -1.08
N GLU A 277 21.11 10.43 -1.98
CA GLU A 277 21.56 11.79 -1.65
C GLU A 277 20.40 12.75 -1.36
N HIS A 278 19.16 12.33 -1.66
CA HIS A 278 17.95 13.15 -1.58
C HIS A 278 16.89 12.49 -0.69
N LEU A 279 17.26 12.18 0.56
CA LEU A 279 16.46 11.37 1.49
C LEU A 279 15.00 11.84 1.66
N ASN A 280 14.73 13.14 1.69
CA ASN A 280 13.35 13.66 1.82
C ASN A 280 12.51 13.35 0.57
N SER A 281 13.07 13.57 -0.62
CA SER A 281 12.42 13.24 -1.90
C SER A 281 12.25 11.72 -2.05
N LEU A 282 13.24 10.94 -1.58
CA LEU A 282 13.18 9.49 -1.54
C LEU A 282 12.09 8.99 -0.59
N ALA A 283 11.97 9.56 0.61
CA ALA A 283 10.89 9.23 1.53
C ALA A 283 9.53 9.49 0.90
N LYS A 284 9.35 10.65 0.24
CA LYS A 284 8.11 10.96 -0.48
C LYS A 284 7.80 9.91 -1.56
N ALA A 285 8.79 9.57 -2.39
CA ALA A 285 8.62 8.57 -3.45
C ALA A 285 8.25 7.19 -2.87
N LEU A 286 8.86 6.76 -1.76
CA LEU A 286 8.56 5.47 -1.12
C LEU A 286 7.20 5.46 -0.42
N LYS A 287 6.76 6.59 0.16
CA LYS A 287 5.46 6.76 0.83
C LYS A 287 4.27 6.74 -0.11
N GLU A 288 4.43 7.15 -1.37
CA GLU A 288 3.34 7.17 -2.38
C GLU A 288 2.75 5.77 -2.68
N SER A 289 3.34 4.71 -2.15
CA SER A 289 2.75 3.36 -2.10
C SER A 289 1.63 3.19 -1.05
N SER A 290 1.45 4.16 -0.13
CA SER A 290 0.67 3.96 1.12
C SER A 290 -0.27 5.09 1.56
N SER A 291 -0.29 6.27 0.93
CA SER A 291 -1.18 7.37 1.34
C SER A 291 -2.09 7.88 0.21
N SER A 292 -3.30 8.27 0.60
CA SER A 292 -4.35 8.86 -0.23
C SER A 292 -4.52 10.35 0.09
N GLU A 293 -3.45 11.12 -0.09
CA GLU A 293 -3.50 12.58 0.03
C GLU A 293 -3.17 13.25 -1.30
N GLU A 294 -4.14 13.98 -1.86
CA GLU A 294 -3.95 14.80 -3.04
C GLU A 294 -2.90 15.89 -2.78
N SER A 295 -1.67 15.70 -3.28
CA SER A 295 -0.71 16.80 -3.34
C SER A 295 -1.08 17.76 -4.47
N SER A 296 -1.47 18.97 -4.10
CA SER A 296 -1.82 20.11 -4.94
C SER A 296 -0.61 20.80 -5.61
N GLY A 297 0.40 20.01 -6.01
CA GLY A 297 1.58 20.53 -6.71
C GLY A 297 1.33 20.73 -8.20
N LYS A 298 1.58 21.95 -8.72
CA LYS A 298 1.59 22.28 -10.16
C LYS A 298 2.78 21.63 -10.90
N GLY A 299 2.90 20.31 -10.85
CA GLY A 299 3.86 19.53 -11.64
C GLY A 299 3.19 18.28 -12.21
N GLN A 300 3.63 17.82 -13.37
CA GLN A 300 3.23 16.53 -13.97
C GLN A 300 3.76 15.35 -13.12
N GLN A 301 3.35 15.23 -11.86
CA GLN A 301 3.60 14.04 -11.05
C GLN A 301 2.43 13.07 -11.20
N ALA A 302 2.76 11.79 -11.37
CA ALA A 302 1.76 10.74 -11.53
C ALA A 302 0.91 10.60 -10.25
N LYS A 303 -0.42 10.47 -10.40
CA LYS A 303 -1.34 10.31 -9.26
C LYS A 303 -1.03 9.05 -8.44
N GLN A 304 -1.35 9.09 -7.14
CA GLN A 304 -1.11 8.01 -6.16
C GLN A 304 -1.62 6.62 -6.58
N THR A 305 -0.86 5.59 -6.23
CA THR A 305 -1.29 4.19 -6.31
C THR A 305 -2.11 3.87 -5.06
N GLY A 306 -3.38 4.32 -5.02
CA GLY A 306 -4.28 4.16 -3.86
C GLY A 306 -4.75 2.72 -3.59
N THR A 307 -3.88 1.72 -3.70
CA THR A 307 -4.21 0.31 -3.45
C THR A 307 -3.19 -0.25 -2.46
N TRP A 308 -3.61 -0.35 -1.20
CA TRP A 308 -2.85 -1.01 -0.14
C TRP A 308 -2.46 -2.44 -0.57
N ASN A 309 -1.18 -2.79 -0.44
CA ASN A 309 -0.62 -4.10 -0.79
C ASN A 309 0.15 -4.67 0.42
N PRO A 310 -0.16 -5.88 0.92
CA PRO A 310 0.57 -6.49 2.04
C PRO A 310 2.02 -6.86 1.69
N LYS A 311 2.36 -6.94 0.40
CA LYS A 311 3.72 -7.17 -0.08
C LYS A 311 4.41 -5.82 -0.27
N LEU A 312 5.57 -5.67 0.37
CA LEU A 312 6.42 -4.50 0.22
C LEU A 312 6.85 -4.34 -1.26
N HIS A 313 6.80 -3.11 -1.77
CA HIS A 313 7.20 -2.80 -3.14
C HIS A 313 8.65 -3.24 -3.41
N PHE A 314 8.95 -3.75 -4.61
CA PHE A 314 10.28 -4.31 -4.94
C PHE A 314 11.45 -3.34 -4.71
N VAL A 315 11.19 -2.03 -4.74
CA VAL A 315 12.21 -0.97 -4.57
C VAL A 315 12.96 -1.08 -3.25
N TRP A 316 12.33 -1.58 -2.19
CA TRP A 316 12.95 -1.68 -0.88
C TRP A 316 14.13 -2.66 -0.89
N ASP A 317 13.99 -3.79 -1.58
CA ASP A 317 15.10 -4.73 -1.76
C ASP A 317 16.27 -4.06 -2.50
N ILE A 318 15.98 -3.22 -3.49
CA ILE A 318 16.99 -2.49 -4.27
C ILE A 318 17.71 -1.46 -3.38
N VAL A 319 16.96 -0.63 -2.66
CA VAL A 319 17.51 0.40 -1.76
C VAL A 319 18.37 -0.23 -0.68
N LEU A 320 17.85 -1.25 0.02
CA LEU A 320 18.60 -1.94 1.08
C LEU A 320 19.85 -2.64 0.53
N SER A 321 19.79 -3.19 -0.69
CA SER A 321 20.97 -3.80 -1.32
C SER A 321 22.13 -2.81 -1.52
N GLN A 322 21.84 -1.51 -1.71
CA GLN A 322 22.89 -0.48 -1.82
C GLN A 322 23.64 -0.32 -0.49
N TYR A 323 22.92 -0.26 0.63
CA TYR A 323 23.52 -0.21 1.96
C TYR A 323 24.33 -1.46 2.29
N VAL A 324 23.81 -2.65 1.93
CA VAL A 324 24.53 -3.92 2.13
C VAL A 324 25.81 -3.96 1.29
N LYS A 325 25.78 -3.56 0.02
CA LYS A 325 26.97 -3.48 -0.85
C LYS A 325 28.02 -2.51 -0.28
N ALA A 326 27.58 -1.32 0.17
CA ALA A 326 28.47 -0.32 0.76
C ALA A 326 29.09 -0.81 2.09
N ALA A 327 28.30 -1.48 2.94
CA ALA A 327 28.79 -2.08 4.18
C ALA A 327 29.84 -3.18 3.92
N ASN A 328 29.58 -4.06 2.96
CA ASN A 328 30.52 -5.11 2.55
C ASN A 328 31.83 -4.53 1.98
N SER A 329 31.73 -3.37 1.33
CA SER A 329 32.89 -2.64 0.77
C SER A 329 33.62 -1.80 1.81
N LYS A 330 33.24 -1.87 3.09
CA LYS A 330 33.78 -1.08 4.21
C LYS A 330 33.75 0.43 3.93
N ALA A 331 32.70 0.92 3.27
CA ALA A 331 32.47 2.35 3.08
C ALA A 331 32.41 3.05 4.44
N LYS A 332 33.07 4.20 4.55
CA LYS A 332 33.05 5.00 5.79
C LYS A 332 31.64 5.51 6.06
N ASN A 333 31.26 5.58 7.33
CA ASN A 333 29.99 6.16 7.80
C ASN A 333 28.70 5.47 7.33
N ILE A 334 28.77 4.32 6.65
CA ILE A 334 27.59 3.65 6.10
C ILE A 334 26.49 3.35 7.13
N MET A 335 26.86 3.01 8.37
CA MET A 335 25.90 2.78 9.44
C MET A 335 25.18 4.08 9.84
N SER A 336 25.89 5.21 9.86
CA SER A 336 25.29 6.52 10.13
C SER A 336 24.40 6.98 8.98
N GLU A 337 24.80 6.71 7.74
CA GLU A 337 23.98 7.02 6.55
C GLU A 337 22.72 6.16 6.50
N PHE A 338 22.82 4.88 6.87
CA PHE A 338 21.67 3.99 7.00
C PHE A 338 20.74 4.44 8.13
N ASP A 339 21.27 4.80 9.30
CA ASP A 339 20.48 5.34 10.41
C ASP A 339 19.70 6.60 9.98
N LYS A 340 20.36 7.54 9.28
CA LYS A 340 19.68 8.72 8.70
C LYS A 340 18.59 8.33 7.71
N PHE A 341 18.87 7.40 6.80
CA PHE A 341 17.87 6.91 5.85
C PHE A 341 16.68 6.28 6.56
N TRP A 342 16.92 5.39 7.52
CA TRP A 342 15.88 4.72 8.29
C TRP A 342 15.03 5.74 9.03
N LYS A 343 15.67 6.74 9.66
CA LYS A 343 14.99 7.84 10.34
C LYS A 343 14.07 8.66 9.45
N VAL A 344 14.53 9.00 8.24
CA VAL A 344 13.76 9.86 7.32
C VAL A 344 12.65 9.08 6.60
N THR A 345 12.90 7.80 6.27
CA THR A 345 12.01 7.02 5.39
C THR A 345 11.09 6.05 6.12
N VAL A 346 11.40 5.67 7.36
CA VAL A 346 10.68 4.65 8.13
C VAL A 346 10.33 5.11 9.54
N ASP A 347 11.25 5.78 10.24
CA ASP A 347 11.05 6.16 11.64
C ASP A 347 10.03 7.28 11.77
N VAL A 348 9.11 7.09 12.72
CA VAL A 348 8.01 8.01 13.00
C VAL A 348 8.52 9.22 13.80
N GLU A 349 9.64 9.07 14.52
CA GLU A 349 10.23 10.11 15.39
C GLU A 349 10.61 11.40 14.66
N GLU A 350 11.05 11.32 13.40
CA GLU A 350 11.45 12.48 12.58
C GLU A 350 10.40 12.82 11.50
N ASN A 351 9.27 12.11 11.49
CA ASN A 351 8.20 12.30 10.51
C ASN A 351 6.81 12.29 11.18
N PRO A 352 6.43 13.40 11.85
CA PRO A 352 5.14 13.51 12.54
C PRO A 352 3.93 13.18 11.65
N GLU A 353 4.02 13.45 10.34
CA GLU A 353 2.98 13.10 9.36
C GLU A 353 2.83 11.58 9.14
N ALA A 354 3.92 10.81 9.29
CA ALA A 354 3.88 9.35 9.18
C ALA A 354 3.21 8.69 10.40
N LEU A 355 3.17 9.38 11.54
CA LEU A 355 2.60 8.86 12.78
C LEU A 355 1.13 8.45 12.59
N VAL A 356 0.33 9.31 11.95
CA VAL A 356 -1.09 9.06 11.69
C VAL A 356 -1.28 7.84 10.79
N VAL A 357 -0.47 7.72 9.73
CA VAL A 357 -0.54 6.61 8.76
C VAL A 357 -0.16 5.28 9.41
N VAL A 358 0.96 5.26 10.15
CA VAL A 358 1.44 4.05 10.84
C VAL A 358 0.44 3.63 11.91
N LEU A 359 -0.07 4.59 12.70
CA LEU A 359 -1.06 4.30 13.73
C LEU A 359 -2.34 3.72 13.11
N GLN A 360 -2.88 4.33 12.05
CA GLN A 360 -4.06 3.82 11.34
C GLN A 360 -3.83 2.38 10.84
N GLY A 361 -2.68 2.11 10.21
CA GLY A 361 -2.35 0.77 9.71
C GLY A 361 -2.19 -0.29 10.82
N LEU A 362 -1.80 0.11 12.02
CA LEU A 362 -1.68 -0.79 13.18
C LEU A 362 -3.02 -1.08 13.84
N ILE A 363 -3.94 -0.11 13.88
CA ILE A 363 -5.20 -0.22 14.64
C ILE A 363 -6.43 -0.55 13.79
N ASP A 364 -6.38 -0.31 12.47
CA ASP A 364 -7.52 -0.46 11.55
C ASP A 364 -7.16 -1.31 10.30
N GLY A 365 -8.17 -1.68 9.51
CA GLY A 365 -8.04 -2.53 8.33
C GLY A 365 -7.64 -3.96 8.69
N ASN A 366 -6.37 -4.30 8.45
CA ASN A 366 -5.79 -5.60 8.82
C ASN A 366 -5.00 -5.55 10.14
N GLY A 367 -4.92 -4.37 10.76
CA GLY A 367 -4.35 -4.18 12.08
C GLY A 367 -5.25 -4.73 13.20
N ALA A 368 -4.81 -4.54 14.43
CA ALA A 368 -5.60 -4.86 15.61
C ALA A 368 -5.61 -3.66 16.54
N TYR A 369 -6.79 -3.16 16.92
CA TYR A 369 -6.88 -2.07 17.89
C TYR A 369 -6.18 -2.41 19.23
N SER A 370 -6.07 -3.71 19.55
CA SER A 370 -5.27 -4.23 20.67
C SER A 370 -3.87 -4.74 20.26
N PHE A 371 -3.23 -4.12 19.27
CA PHE A 371 -1.96 -4.53 18.67
C PHE A 371 -0.92 -4.88 19.74
N ASP A 372 -0.62 -3.93 20.63
CA ASP A 372 0.37 -4.09 21.71
C ASP A 372 0.08 -5.30 22.61
N ARG A 373 -1.20 -5.60 22.87
CA ARG A 373 -1.60 -6.78 23.65
C ARG A 373 -1.38 -8.08 22.86
N VAL A 374 -1.69 -8.09 21.56
CA VAL A 374 -1.55 -9.26 20.69
C VAL A 374 -0.07 -9.58 20.44
N THR A 375 0.74 -8.56 20.17
CA THR A 375 2.17 -8.67 19.87
C THR A 375 3.06 -8.70 21.10
N LYS A 376 2.51 -8.33 22.28
CA LYS A 376 3.26 -8.12 23.54
C LYS A 376 4.34 -7.05 23.38
N THR A 377 4.03 -5.98 22.67
CA THR A 377 4.90 -4.82 22.45
C THR A 377 4.30 -3.56 23.07
N LYS A 378 5.04 -2.44 23.00
CA LYS A 378 4.60 -1.09 23.41
C LYS A 378 4.66 -0.14 22.22
N THR A 379 4.28 -0.64 21.05
CA THR A 379 4.45 0.06 19.78
C THR A 379 3.48 1.21 19.69
N ILE A 380 2.19 0.98 19.98
CA ILE A 380 1.19 2.04 20.02
C ILE A 380 1.50 3.02 21.17
N GLU A 381 1.85 2.52 22.37
CA GLU A 381 2.27 3.40 23.48
C GLU A 381 3.42 4.33 23.06
N LYS A 382 4.44 3.81 22.38
CA LYS A 382 5.58 4.59 21.88
C LYS A 382 5.14 5.64 20.85
N LEU A 383 4.27 5.27 19.90
CA LEU A 383 3.73 6.23 18.92
C LEU A 383 2.93 7.36 19.59
N LEU A 384 2.11 7.01 20.59
CA LEU A 384 1.30 8.00 21.33
C LEU A 384 2.16 8.95 22.19
N SER A 385 3.39 8.57 22.54
CA SER A 385 4.33 9.45 23.22
C SER A 385 4.90 10.56 22.32
N MET A 386 4.68 10.47 21.00
CA MET A 386 5.18 11.42 19.99
C MET A 386 4.10 12.39 19.48
N VAL A 387 2.93 12.40 20.12
CA VAL A 387 1.80 13.25 19.72
C VAL A 387 2.08 14.71 20.07
N ASP A 388 1.88 15.60 19.09
CA ASP A 388 2.07 17.05 19.24
C ASP A 388 0.93 17.83 18.56
N ASP A 389 1.01 19.17 18.55
CA ASP A 389 -0.01 20.02 17.92
C ASP A 389 -0.12 19.91 16.40
N THR A 390 0.90 19.35 15.72
CA THR A 390 0.86 19.16 14.26
C THR A 390 0.04 17.93 13.87
N ASN A 391 0.06 16.89 14.70
CA ASN A 391 -0.56 15.60 14.39
C ASN A 391 -1.71 15.19 15.32
N GLY A 392 -1.85 15.85 16.48
CA GLY A 392 -2.73 15.38 17.56
C GLY A 392 -4.19 15.24 17.18
N GLU A 393 -4.78 16.19 16.46
CA GLU A 393 -6.18 16.09 16.04
C GLU A 393 -6.41 14.87 15.13
N ALA A 394 -5.54 14.69 14.13
CA ALA A 394 -5.61 13.56 13.21
C ALA A 394 -5.42 12.21 13.93
N VAL A 395 -4.47 12.13 14.88
CA VAL A 395 -4.26 10.94 15.72
C VAL A 395 -5.52 10.58 16.50
N LEU A 396 -6.17 11.57 17.11
CA LEU A 396 -7.35 11.36 17.93
C LEU A 396 -8.56 10.93 17.08
N ASP A 397 -8.69 11.46 15.87
CA ASP A 397 -9.72 11.02 14.91
C ASP A 397 -9.50 9.57 14.46
N VAL A 398 -8.25 9.19 14.15
CA VAL A 398 -7.83 7.81 13.86
C VAL A 398 -8.17 6.87 15.02
N LEU A 399 -7.91 7.27 16.26
CA LEU A 399 -8.23 6.47 17.45
C LEU A 399 -9.74 6.33 17.70
N THR A 400 -10.53 7.36 17.36
CA THR A 400 -11.97 7.41 17.66
C THR A 400 -12.82 6.64 16.65
N SER A 401 -12.44 6.66 15.37
CA SER A 401 -13.23 6.04 14.29
C SER A 401 -13.58 4.55 14.55
N PRO A 402 -12.63 3.66 14.94
CA PRO A 402 -12.91 2.24 15.21
C PRO A 402 -13.76 1.98 16.46
N VAL A 403 -13.97 3.01 17.29
CA VAL A 403 -14.60 2.91 18.62
C VAL A 403 -16.09 3.24 18.56
N LEU A 404 -16.47 4.11 17.61
CA LEU A 404 -17.85 4.48 17.35
C LEU A 404 -18.60 3.38 16.60
N VAL A 405 -18.04 2.84 15.52
CA VAL A 405 -18.69 1.79 14.72
C VAL A 405 -17.86 0.51 14.78
N VAL A 406 -18.31 -0.45 15.61
CA VAL A 406 -17.63 -1.74 15.77
C VAL A 406 -18.32 -2.78 14.88
N PRO A 407 -17.63 -3.39 13.89
CA PRO A 407 -18.25 -4.33 12.95
C PRO A 407 -18.77 -5.62 13.59
N SER A 408 -18.26 -5.99 14.76
CA SER A 408 -18.66 -7.21 15.47
C SER A 408 -20.05 -7.06 16.11
N SER A 409 -20.90 -8.07 15.92
CA SER A 409 -22.19 -8.18 16.60
C SER A 409 -22.08 -8.41 18.12
N GLU A 410 -20.87 -8.54 18.67
CA GLU A 410 -20.61 -8.77 20.09
C GLU A 410 -20.39 -7.45 20.85
N THR A 411 -21.20 -7.21 21.87
CA THR A 411 -21.12 -6.02 22.73
C THR A 411 -19.82 -5.95 23.53
N ASN A 412 -19.26 -7.10 23.91
CA ASN A 412 -18.03 -7.19 24.72
C ASN A 412 -16.79 -6.63 23.99
N ASP A 413 -16.69 -6.86 22.68
CA ASP A 413 -15.55 -6.37 21.92
C ASP A 413 -15.61 -4.85 21.71
N ALA A 414 -16.81 -4.29 21.57
CA ALA A 414 -17.00 -2.85 21.56
C ALA A 414 -16.63 -2.19 22.90
N GLU A 415 -16.97 -2.82 24.03
CA GLU A 415 -16.58 -2.34 25.36
C GLU A 415 -15.05 -2.37 25.56
N LYS A 416 -14.38 -3.45 25.13
CA LYS A 416 -12.91 -3.54 25.18
C LYS A 416 -12.23 -2.48 24.31
N SER A 417 -12.72 -2.26 23.08
CA SER A 417 -12.15 -1.24 22.19
C SER A 417 -12.32 0.17 22.76
N ARG A 418 -13.48 0.47 23.34
CA ARG A 418 -13.73 1.75 24.05
C ARG A 418 -12.87 1.91 25.28
N GLN A 419 -12.64 0.83 26.03
CA GLN A 419 -11.70 0.84 27.15
C GLN A 419 -10.28 1.18 26.67
N MET A 420 -9.81 0.49 25.64
CA MET A 420 -8.48 0.72 25.05
C MET A 420 -8.34 2.14 24.52
N PHE A 421 -9.37 2.71 23.92
CA PHE A 421 -9.40 4.12 23.53
C PHE A 421 -9.11 5.04 24.72
N GLY A 422 -9.83 4.85 25.83
CA GLY A 422 -9.61 5.62 27.05
C GLY A 422 -8.19 5.46 27.62
N ASP A 423 -7.60 4.26 27.49
CA ASP A 423 -6.21 3.98 27.87
C ASP A 423 -5.20 4.68 26.95
N TYR A 424 -5.42 4.66 25.63
CA TYR A 424 -4.57 5.29 24.63
C TYR A 424 -4.58 6.82 24.77
N VAL A 425 -5.76 7.45 24.85
CA VAL A 425 -5.85 8.90 25.02
C VAL A 425 -5.21 9.34 26.34
N LEU A 426 -5.43 8.59 27.43
CA LEU A 426 -4.76 8.87 28.70
C LEU A 426 -3.23 8.75 28.60
N THR A 427 -2.74 7.76 27.87
CA THR A 427 -1.30 7.56 27.65
C THR A 427 -0.70 8.74 26.90
N ALA A 428 -1.33 9.19 25.81
CA ALA A 428 -0.90 10.37 25.06
C ALA A 428 -0.86 11.61 25.96
N ILE A 429 -1.92 11.88 26.75
CA ILE A 429 -1.98 13.03 27.67
C ILE A 429 -0.87 12.94 28.74
N ARG A 430 -0.55 11.74 29.24
CA ARG A 430 0.48 11.55 30.28
C ARG A 430 1.90 11.82 29.80
N HIS A 431 2.15 11.68 28.50
CA HIS A 431 3.46 11.96 27.91
C HIS A 431 3.70 13.46 27.66
N VAL A 432 2.68 14.30 27.79
CA VAL A 432 2.83 15.75 27.69
C VAL A 432 3.41 16.30 29.00
N ASP A 433 4.49 17.08 28.86
CA ASP A 433 5.00 17.91 29.95
C ASP A 433 4.10 19.14 30.11
N VAL A 434 3.32 19.13 31.18
CA VAL A 434 2.35 20.20 31.49
C VAL A 434 3.03 21.55 31.75
N ALA A 435 4.33 21.57 32.09
CA ALA A 435 5.09 22.82 32.27
C ALA A 435 5.38 23.53 30.95
N GLU A 436 5.48 22.79 29.84
CA GLU A 436 5.76 23.33 28.50
C GLU A 436 4.49 23.37 27.62
N ALA A 437 3.38 22.84 28.13
CA ALA A 437 2.13 22.63 27.39
C ALA A 437 1.42 23.92 26.94
N SER A 438 1.70 25.08 27.54
CA SER A 438 0.97 26.33 27.23
C SER A 438 1.14 26.82 25.79
N GLU A 439 2.15 26.33 25.05
CA GLU A 439 2.41 26.70 23.65
C GLU A 439 2.34 25.53 22.63
N LYS A 440 2.33 24.25 23.07
CA LYS A 440 2.54 23.08 22.18
C LYS A 440 1.57 21.90 22.38
N SER A 441 0.45 22.07 23.08
CA SER A 441 -0.52 20.98 23.33
C SER A 441 -1.98 21.43 23.29
N SER A 442 -2.33 22.28 22.32
CA SER A 442 -3.70 22.66 22.00
C SER A 442 -4.62 21.46 21.69
N TRP A 443 -4.08 20.38 21.09
CA TRP A 443 -4.82 19.16 20.75
C TRP A 443 -5.51 18.49 21.96
N ILE A 444 -4.97 18.68 23.18
CA ILE A 444 -5.59 18.20 24.42
C ILE A 444 -6.96 18.87 24.64
N LYS A 445 -7.03 20.17 24.36
CA LYS A 445 -8.23 21.00 24.52
C LYS A 445 -9.20 20.81 23.35
N THR A 446 -8.70 20.71 22.13
CA THR A 446 -9.53 20.69 20.91
C THR A 446 -10.07 19.29 20.59
N ALA A 447 -9.30 18.23 20.85
CA ALA A 447 -9.66 16.86 20.47
C ALA A 447 -9.73 15.89 21.68
N ALA A 448 -8.66 15.73 22.44
CA ALA A 448 -8.53 14.62 23.40
C ALA A 448 -9.56 14.65 24.53
N LEU A 449 -9.67 15.77 25.25
CA LEU A 449 -10.63 15.92 26.34
C LEU A 449 -12.09 15.97 25.82
N PRO A 450 -12.41 16.71 24.74
CA PRO A 450 -13.76 16.68 24.17
C PRO A 450 -14.23 15.29 23.74
N GLN A 451 -13.38 14.48 23.08
CA GLN A 451 -13.76 13.13 22.64
C GLN A 451 -13.99 12.19 23.84
N LEU A 452 -13.13 12.25 24.87
CA LEU A 452 -13.36 11.52 26.13
C LEU A 452 -14.67 11.96 26.81
N ALA A 453 -14.93 13.27 26.87
CA ALA A 453 -16.15 13.80 27.48
C ALA A 453 -17.41 13.40 26.70
N SER A 454 -17.37 13.41 25.37
CA SER A 454 -18.48 12.95 24.53
C SER A 454 -18.84 11.50 24.82
N LEU A 455 -17.85 10.59 24.87
CA LEU A 455 -18.12 9.18 25.19
C LEU A 455 -18.59 8.98 26.63
N ALA A 456 -18.15 9.82 27.57
CA ALA A 456 -18.53 9.73 28.98
C ALA A 456 -19.92 10.30 29.30
N TYR A 457 -20.29 11.42 28.68
CA TYR A 457 -21.41 12.27 29.12
C TYR A 457 -22.42 12.63 28.03
N SER A 458 -22.13 12.32 26.76
CA SER A 458 -23.03 12.65 25.65
C SER A 458 -23.71 11.43 25.04
N ASN A 459 -24.89 11.62 24.47
CA ASN A 459 -25.54 10.63 23.61
C ASN A 459 -24.85 10.61 22.25
N ASN A 460 -24.34 9.45 21.87
CA ASN A 460 -23.65 9.25 20.59
C ASN A 460 -24.52 8.34 19.72
N PRO A 461 -25.45 8.89 18.90
CA PRO A 461 -26.37 8.09 18.09
C PRO A 461 -25.65 7.27 17.00
N GLU A 462 -24.45 7.71 16.61
CA GLU A 462 -23.59 7.03 15.64
C GLU A 462 -22.91 5.79 16.23
N ALA A 463 -22.84 5.68 17.56
CA ALA A 463 -22.16 4.58 18.24
C ALA A 463 -22.94 3.27 18.11
N LYS A 464 -22.35 2.30 17.42
CA LYS A 464 -22.90 0.95 17.22
C LYS A 464 -21.88 -0.09 17.69
N PRO A 465 -22.21 -0.92 18.71
CA PRO A 465 -23.42 -0.91 19.55
C PRO A 465 -23.52 0.34 20.47
N PRO A 466 -24.67 0.64 21.09
CA PRO A 466 -24.78 1.78 22.02
C PRO A 466 -23.73 1.74 23.14
N ILE A 467 -23.33 2.91 23.64
CA ILE A 467 -22.33 3.02 24.72
C ILE A 467 -22.97 2.60 26.05
N SER A 468 -22.42 1.58 26.70
CA SER A 468 -22.91 1.09 28.00
C SER A 468 -22.49 2.00 29.15
N GLU A 469 -23.24 1.96 30.25
CA GLU A 469 -22.89 2.74 31.46
C GLU A 469 -21.57 2.27 32.10
N GLY A 470 -21.21 1.00 31.90
CA GLY A 470 -19.91 0.46 32.29
C GLY A 470 -18.77 1.13 31.53
N THR A 471 -18.88 1.25 30.20
CA THR A 471 -17.92 2.01 29.40
C THR A 471 -17.89 3.48 29.81
N ARG A 472 -19.05 4.13 29.97
CA ARG A 472 -19.11 5.54 30.42
C ARG A 472 -18.35 5.74 31.72
N THR A 473 -18.60 4.89 32.71
CA THR A 473 -17.90 4.92 34.00
C THR A 473 -16.37 4.77 33.85
N LEU A 474 -15.92 3.88 32.98
CA LEU A 474 -14.49 3.68 32.73
C LEU A 474 -13.86 4.93 32.10
N ILE A 475 -14.49 5.50 31.07
CA ILE A 475 -14.00 6.72 30.42
C ILE A 475 -14.00 7.89 31.42
N ARG A 476 -15.00 8.00 32.30
CA ARG A 476 -15.00 9.00 33.40
C ARG A 476 -13.77 8.84 34.29
N ASN A 477 -13.41 7.60 34.68
CA ASN A 477 -12.21 7.35 35.48
C ASN A 477 -10.91 7.75 34.74
N ARG A 478 -10.85 7.54 33.41
CA ARG A 478 -9.71 7.99 32.58
C ARG A 478 -9.66 9.51 32.47
N LEU A 479 -10.80 10.17 32.33
CA LEU A 479 -10.90 11.63 32.34
C LEU A 479 -10.44 12.21 33.69
N THR A 480 -10.86 11.62 34.81
CA THR A 480 -10.36 12.01 36.15
C THR A 480 -8.85 11.79 36.28
N SER A 481 -8.32 10.72 35.71
CA SER A 481 -6.88 10.45 35.70
C SER A 481 -6.12 11.48 34.85
N ALA A 482 -6.67 11.88 33.70
CA ALA A 482 -6.12 12.93 32.85
C ALA A 482 -6.14 14.29 33.59
N PHE A 483 -7.25 14.65 34.24
CA PHE A 483 -7.32 15.85 35.07
C PHE A 483 -6.32 15.83 36.21
N THR A 484 -6.10 14.68 36.84
CA THR A 484 -5.11 14.56 37.92
C THR A 484 -3.70 14.87 37.43
N HIS A 485 -3.34 14.39 36.23
CA HIS A 485 -2.07 14.70 35.58
C HIS A 485 -1.97 16.18 35.17
N LEU A 486 -2.97 16.72 34.48
CA LEU A 486 -2.99 18.12 34.03
C LEU A 486 -2.98 19.11 35.20
N LEU A 487 -3.61 18.77 36.33
CA LEU A 487 -3.62 19.56 37.56
C LEU A 487 -2.41 19.26 38.48
N SER A 488 -1.43 18.48 38.02
CA SER A 488 -0.17 18.35 38.73
C SER A 488 0.67 19.63 38.63
N ASN A 489 0.45 20.43 37.59
CA ASN A 489 1.13 21.69 37.34
C ASN A 489 0.13 22.87 37.27
N MET A 490 0.57 24.02 37.78
CA MET A 490 -0.19 25.26 37.79
C MET A 490 -0.58 25.77 36.41
N ASP A 491 0.15 25.44 35.36
CA ASP A 491 -0.17 25.88 34.00
C ASP A 491 -1.30 25.06 33.36
N GLY A 492 -1.56 23.84 33.83
CA GLY A 492 -2.54 22.93 33.23
C GLY A 492 -4.00 23.13 33.65
N TYR A 493 -4.30 24.06 34.57
CA TYR A 493 -5.67 24.26 35.09
C TYR A 493 -6.71 24.63 34.03
N HIS A 494 -6.27 25.26 32.93
CA HIS A 494 -7.17 25.74 31.89
C HIS A 494 -7.81 24.59 31.11
N TYR A 495 -7.11 23.45 30.92
CA TYR A 495 -7.65 22.31 30.17
C TYR A 495 -8.92 21.72 30.80
N PRO A 496 -8.93 21.30 32.09
CA PRO A 496 -10.16 20.79 32.70
C PRO A 496 -11.24 21.87 32.84
N CYS A 497 -10.85 23.11 33.14
CA CYS A 497 -11.82 24.21 33.30
C CYS A 497 -12.56 24.51 32.01
N ASP A 498 -11.83 24.62 30.89
CA ASP A 498 -12.41 24.92 29.59
C ASP A 498 -13.35 23.78 29.14
N LEU A 499 -12.96 22.52 29.33
CA LEU A 499 -13.80 21.37 29.03
C LEU A 499 -15.09 21.38 29.87
N VAL A 500 -14.97 21.64 31.16
CA VAL A 500 -16.12 21.68 32.06
C VAL A 500 -17.12 22.75 31.63
N ILE A 501 -16.64 23.91 31.16
CA ILE A 501 -17.48 25.01 30.69
C ILE A 501 -18.13 24.69 29.35
N SER A 502 -17.42 24.01 28.43
CA SER A 502 -17.91 23.69 27.09
C SER A 502 -18.75 22.42 27.02
N CYS A 503 -18.66 21.54 28.01
CA CYS A 503 -19.36 20.25 27.99
C CYS A 503 -20.86 20.41 28.30
N GLU A 504 -21.69 19.97 27.35
CA GLU A 504 -23.13 19.85 27.50
C GLU A 504 -23.52 18.38 27.67
N PRO A 505 -23.62 17.87 28.91
CA PRO A 505 -24.02 16.49 29.15
C PRO A 505 -25.50 16.29 28.84
N ASP A 506 -25.81 15.31 28.01
CA ASP A 506 -27.18 14.91 27.64
C ASP A 506 -27.43 13.40 27.81
N ALA A 507 -26.41 12.61 28.19
CA ALA A 507 -26.55 11.17 28.42
C ALA A 507 -27.41 10.80 29.65
N VAL A 508 -27.65 11.76 30.55
CA VAL A 508 -28.50 11.60 31.73
C VAL A 508 -29.47 12.78 31.82
N ALA A 509 -30.74 12.50 32.11
CA ALA A 509 -31.73 13.55 32.30
C ALA A 509 -31.42 14.38 33.58
N MET A 510 -31.27 15.70 33.43
CA MET A 510 -31.17 16.64 34.55
C MET A 510 -32.55 17.04 35.04
N ASP A 511 -32.76 17.00 36.35
CA ASP A 511 -33.86 17.72 36.97
C ASP A 511 -33.50 19.21 37.20
N GLY A 512 -34.50 20.01 37.60
CA GLY A 512 -34.32 21.45 37.82
C GLY A 512 -33.34 21.79 38.95
N LEU A 513 -33.16 20.90 39.93
CA LEU A 513 -32.24 21.12 41.05
C LEU A 513 -30.79 20.87 40.64
N ILE A 514 -30.54 19.80 39.88
CA ILE A 514 -29.23 19.47 39.29
C ILE A 514 -28.80 20.58 38.33
N THR A 515 -29.75 21.10 37.54
CA THR A 515 -29.48 22.20 36.59
C THR A 515 -29.08 23.47 37.33
N SER A 516 -29.81 23.85 38.38
CA SER A 516 -29.49 25.05 39.16
C SER A 516 -28.15 24.92 39.91
N ALA A 517 -27.84 23.73 40.44
CA ALA A 517 -26.55 23.44 41.05
C ALA A 517 -25.39 23.49 40.04
N LYS A 518 -25.60 22.96 38.82
CA LYS A 518 -24.66 23.05 37.69
C LYS A 518 -24.34 24.50 37.37
N ASP A 519 -25.36 25.32 37.17
CA ASP A 519 -25.21 26.72 36.77
C ASP A 519 -24.48 27.53 37.86
N GLY A 520 -24.78 27.27 39.14
CA GLY A 520 -24.08 27.86 40.28
C GLY A 520 -22.59 27.47 40.35
N ALA A 521 -22.28 26.19 40.09
CA ALA A 521 -20.90 25.71 40.02
C ALA A 521 -20.14 26.35 38.85
N PHE A 522 -20.78 26.46 37.68
CA PHE A 522 -20.20 27.10 36.49
C PHE A 522 -19.93 28.58 36.70
N ALA A 523 -20.86 29.32 37.30
CA ALA A 523 -20.67 30.73 37.64
C ALA A 523 -19.50 30.93 38.62
N THR A 524 -19.34 30.02 39.58
CA THR A 524 -18.22 30.03 40.54
C THR A 524 -16.90 29.74 39.85
N LEU A 525 -16.85 28.71 38.99
CA LEU A 525 -15.66 28.36 38.20
C LEU A 525 -15.23 29.52 37.30
N GLN A 526 -16.17 30.15 36.58
CA GLN A 526 -15.88 31.29 35.71
C GLN A 526 -15.31 32.50 36.50
N LYS A 527 -15.81 32.76 37.71
CA LYS A 527 -15.25 33.81 38.59
C LYS A 527 -13.81 33.48 39.01
N LEU A 528 -13.56 32.24 39.42
CA LEU A 528 -12.22 31.78 39.83
C LEU A 528 -11.23 31.83 38.67
N MET A 529 -11.63 31.45 37.45
CA MET A 529 -10.80 31.57 36.25
C MET A 529 -10.48 33.02 35.90
N LYS A 530 -11.48 33.92 35.96
CA LYS A 530 -11.25 35.36 35.75
C LYS A 530 -10.26 35.93 36.75
N LYS A 531 -10.32 35.47 38.01
CA LYS A 531 -9.37 35.84 39.06
C LYS A 531 -7.97 35.30 38.77
N ALA A 532 -7.84 34.01 38.46
CA ALA A 532 -6.58 33.36 38.11
C ALA A 532 -5.89 34.02 36.90
N LYS A 533 -6.65 34.40 35.86
CA LYS A 533 -6.14 35.15 34.69
C LYS A 533 -5.62 36.55 35.06
N LYS A 534 -6.33 37.27 35.95
CA LYS A 534 -5.91 38.61 36.40
C LYS A 534 -4.64 38.58 37.27
N GLU A 535 -4.45 37.52 38.04
CA GLU A 535 -3.30 37.34 38.94
C GLU A 535 -2.11 36.64 38.26
N GLY A 536 -2.14 36.53 36.92
CA GLY A 536 -1.06 35.94 36.12
C GLY A 536 -0.80 34.46 36.43
N GLY A 537 -1.81 33.73 36.91
CA GLY A 537 -1.70 32.30 37.23
C GLY A 537 -0.83 31.96 38.45
N LYS A 538 -0.29 32.93 39.19
CA LYS A 538 0.67 32.70 40.28
C LYS A 538 0.07 32.66 41.69
N ASP A 539 -1.22 32.97 41.86
CA ASP A 539 -1.88 32.84 43.17
C ASP A 539 -2.14 31.37 43.51
N LYS A 540 -1.23 30.81 44.31
CA LYS A 540 -1.30 29.43 44.81
C LYS A 540 -2.62 29.15 45.55
N ALA A 541 -3.24 30.13 46.20
CA ALA A 541 -4.50 29.93 46.91
C ALA A 541 -5.69 29.79 45.94
N THR A 542 -5.79 30.66 44.93
CA THR A 542 -6.80 30.54 43.87
C THR A 542 -6.62 29.26 43.07
N TYR A 543 -5.37 28.86 42.77
CA TYR A 543 -5.07 27.58 42.11
C TYR A 543 -5.48 26.37 42.96
N GLN A 544 -5.09 26.32 44.25
CA GLN A 544 -5.50 25.23 45.14
C GLN A 544 -7.02 25.15 45.30
N THR A 545 -7.70 26.29 45.27
CA THR A 545 -9.17 26.35 45.24
C THR A 545 -9.73 25.77 43.94
N LEU A 546 -9.19 26.12 42.77
CA LEU A 546 -9.58 25.56 41.48
C LEU A 546 -9.35 24.05 41.42
N VAL A 547 -8.17 23.58 41.82
CA VAL A 547 -7.84 22.16 41.90
C VAL A 547 -8.79 21.45 42.86
N THR A 548 -9.10 22.05 44.00
CA THR A 548 -10.04 21.48 44.97
C THR A 548 -11.44 21.42 44.40
N VAL A 549 -11.90 22.47 43.69
CA VAL A 549 -13.21 22.50 43.04
C VAL A 549 -13.31 21.48 41.89
N ILE A 550 -12.21 21.19 41.18
CA ILE A 550 -12.20 20.19 40.10
C ILE A 550 -12.02 18.76 40.62
N ARG A 551 -11.18 18.56 41.66
CA ARG A 551 -10.89 17.23 42.24
C ARG A 551 -11.94 16.77 43.27
N PHE A 552 -12.38 17.68 44.13
CA PHE A 552 -13.30 17.43 45.25
C PHE A 552 -14.64 18.13 45.10
N GLY A 553 -14.68 19.24 44.36
CA GLY A 553 -15.86 20.04 44.19
C GLY A 553 -16.88 19.36 43.29
N HIS A 554 -18.12 19.50 43.75
CA HIS A 554 -19.39 19.28 43.07
C HIS A 554 -19.48 19.96 41.69
N LEU A 555 -18.67 19.53 40.73
CA LEU A 555 -19.01 19.68 39.33
C LEU A 555 -19.92 18.52 38.98
N PRO A 556 -21.15 18.78 38.51
CA PRO A 556 -22.13 17.76 38.20
C PRO A 556 -21.49 16.62 37.42
N ILE A 557 -20.61 16.96 36.46
CA ILE A 557 -19.90 16.06 35.54
C ILE A 557 -19.32 14.82 36.25
N VAL A 558 -18.73 14.92 37.44
CA VAL A 558 -18.16 13.74 38.15
C VAL A 558 -19.21 12.95 38.95
N GLN A 559 -20.34 13.57 39.30
CA GLN A 559 -21.41 13.01 40.15
C GLN A 559 -22.69 12.59 39.42
N TRP A 560 -22.75 12.58 38.08
CA TRP A 560 -23.90 12.02 37.32
C TRP A 560 -24.01 10.49 37.36
N ARG A 561 -23.81 9.90 38.53
CA ARG A 561 -24.30 8.55 38.79
C ARG A 561 -25.74 8.72 39.29
N ARG A 562 -26.68 8.04 38.64
CA ARG A 562 -27.98 7.75 39.25
C ARG A 562 -27.79 7.03 40.57
#